data_AF-A0A1J5C1F8-F1
#
_entry.id   AF-A0A1J5C1F8-F1
#
_cell.length_a   1.000
_cell.length_b   1.000
_cell.length_c   1.000
_cell.angle_alpha   90.00
_cell.angle_beta   90.00
_cell.angle_gamma   90.00
#
_symmetry.space_group_name_H-M   'P 1'
#
loop_
_entity.id
_entity.type
_entity.pdbx_description
1 polymer ?
#
loop_
_entity_poly.entity_id
_entity_poly.type
_entity_poly.pdbx_seq_one_letter_code
_entity_poly.pdbx_strand_id
1 'polypeptide(L)' 'MVVLNDLDRFHLVGDVIDRVPGLGSRAAYAKQFLRDKLLDHKAYIEKHGEDMPEIRNWKWEEVARKKRKVPAK' A
#
# COMPACT_ATOMS: atom_id res chain seq x y z
N MET A 1 4.51 10.88 6.03
CA MET A 1 3.39 11.76 6.51
C MET A 1 2.05 11.55 5.79
N VAL A 2 1.97 10.83 4.66
CA VAL A 2 0.69 10.65 3.94
C VAL A 2 -0.33 9.76 4.66
N VAL A 3 0.12 8.83 5.51
CA VAL A 3 -0.75 7.93 6.29
C VAL A 3 -1.63 8.67 7.28
N LEU A 4 -1.13 9.75 7.89
CA LEU A 4 -1.87 10.54 8.87
C LEU A 4 -2.95 11.44 8.23
N ASN A 5 -2.92 11.56 6.90
CA ASN A 5 -3.86 12.36 6.13
C ASN A 5 -4.81 11.47 5.31
N ASP A 6 -4.79 10.15 5.53
CA ASP A 6 -5.58 9.16 4.79
C ASP A 6 -5.34 9.17 3.27
N LEU A 7 -4.17 9.64 2.84
CA LEU A 7 -3.78 9.74 1.41
C LEU A 7 -2.83 8.62 0.97
N ASP A 8 -2.51 7.68 1.85
CA ASP A 8 -1.71 6.53 1.45
C ASP A 8 -2.54 5.49 0.67
N ARG A 9 -1.82 4.60 -0.01
CA ARG A 9 -2.38 3.60 -0.91
C ARG A 9 -3.41 2.67 -0.24
N PHE A 10 -3.29 2.40 1.05
CA PHE A 10 -4.21 1.49 1.73
C PHE A 10 -5.55 2.17 1.99
N HIS A 11 -5.55 3.43 2.42
CA HIS A 11 -6.78 4.23 2.54
C HIS A 11 -7.46 4.40 1.19
N LEU A 12 -6.71 4.75 0.14
CA LEU A 12 -7.28 4.91 -1.21
C LEU A 12 -7.93 3.62 -1.74
N VAL A 13 -7.37 2.44 -1.46
CA VAL A 13 -8.00 1.17 -1.86
C VAL A 13 -9.23 0.88 -1.00
N GLY A 14 -9.19 1.16 0.30
CA GLY A 14 -10.36 1.03 1.19
C GLY A 14 -11.54 1.88 0.72
N ASP A 15 -11.25 3.11 0.31
CA ASP A 15 -12.20 4.05 -0.27
C ASP A 15 -12.84 3.52 -1.57
N VAL A 16 -12.06 2.88 -2.44
CA VAL A 16 -12.57 2.25 -3.67
C VAL A 16 -13.51 1.09 -3.33
N ILE A 17 -13.15 0.24 -2.36
CA ILE A 17 -14.00 -0.88 -1.92
C ILE A 17 -15.35 -0.37 -1.43
N ASP A 18 -15.36 0.74 -0.69
CA ASP A 18 -16.58 1.30 -0.10
C ASP A 18 -17.47 2.02 -1.10
N ARG A 19 -16.89 2.60 -2.16
CA ARG A 19 -17.61 3.42 -3.13
C ARG A 19 -18.08 2.66 -4.37
N VAL A 20 -17.44 1.55 -4.73
CA VAL A 20 -17.83 0.78 -5.92
C VAL A 20 -18.98 -0.18 -5.59
N PRO A 21 -20.15 -0.04 -6.25
CA PRO A 21 -21.29 -0.92 -6.00
C PRO A 21 -20.94 -2.39 -6.20
N GLY A 22 -21.33 -3.24 -5.25
CA GLY A 22 -21.11 -4.68 -5.30
C GLY A 22 -19.72 -5.15 -4.82
N LEU A 23 -18.80 -4.26 -4.45
CA LEU A 23 -17.50 -4.66 -3.88
C LEU A 23 -17.50 -4.84 -2.37
N GLY A 24 -18.31 -4.10 -1.60
CA GLY A 24 -18.23 -4.08 -0.13
C GLY A 24 -18.18 -5.46 0.53
N SER A 25 -19.16 -6.33 0.26
CA SER A 25 -19.19 -7.69 0.83
C SER A 25 -18.15 -8.62 0.20
N ARG A 26 -17.90 -8.49 -1.11
CA ARG A 26 -16.95 -9.33 -1.86
C ARG A 26 -15.51 -9.10 -1.44
N ALA A 27 -15.18 -7.89 -1.02
CA ALA A 27 -13.84 -7.47 -0.65
C ALA A 27 -13.64 -7.35 0.87
N ALA A 28 -14.53 -7.93 1.69
CA ALA A 28 -14.46 -7.83 3.15
C ALA A 28 -13.08 -8.27 3.71
N TYR A 29 -12.55 -9.40 3.23
CA TYR A 29 -11.21 -9.87 3.63
C TYR A 29 -10.09 -8.94 3.17
N ALA A 30 -10.19 -8.38 1.96
CA ALA A 30 -9.22 -7.41 1.47
C ALA A 30 -9.25 -6.14 2.34
N LYS A 31 -10.44 -5.67 2.73
CA LYS A 31 -10.59 -4.52 3.62
C LYS A 31 -10.00 -4.78 5.01
N GLN A 32 -10.16 -6.00 5.55
CA GLN A 32 -9.52 -6.37 6.80
C GLN A 32 -7.98 -6.34 6.68
N PHE A 33 -7.44 -6.96 5.62
CA PHE A 33 -6.00 -6.94 5.35
C PHE A 33 -5.44 -5.51 5.25
N LEU A 34 -6.15 -4.59 4.58
CA LEU A 34 -5.73 -3.19 4.50
C LEU A 34 -5.68 -2.51 5.86
N ARG A 35 -6.62 -2.81 6.76
CA ARG A 35 -6.62 -2.28 8.13
C ARG A 35 -5.43 -2.80 8.94
N ASP A 36 -5.14 -4.09 8.81
CA ASP A 36 -3.99 -4.70 9.49
C ASP A 36 -2.68 -4.05 8.99
N LYS A 37 -2.56 -3.81 7.67
CA LYS A 37 -1.43 -3.09 7.10
C LYS A 37 -1.27 -1.65 7.58
N LEU A 38 -2.37 -0.94 7.78
CA LEU A 38 -2.34 0.41 8.37
C LEU A 38 -1.85 0.40 9.82
N LEU A 39 -2.20 -0.63 10.60
CA LEU A 39 -1.67 -0.80 11.95
C LEU A 39 -0.16 -1.08 11.94
N ASP A 40 0.28 -2.00 11.08
CA ASP A 40 1.69 -2.33 10.91
C ASP A 40 2.50 -1.09 10.49
N HIS A 41 1.98 -0.30 9.54
CA HIS A 41 2.66 0.89 9.04
C HIS A 41 2.76 1.97 10.11
N LYS A 42 1.71 2.21 10.89
CA LYS A 42 1.75 3.13 12.03
C LYS A 42 2.81 2.70 13.06
N ALA A 43 2.79 1.43 13.47
CA ALA A 43 3.76 0.89 14.41
C ALA A 43 5.20 0.98 13.88
N TYR A 44 5.40 0.75 12.58
CA TYR A 44 6.71 0.86 11.94
C TYR A 44 7.23 2.30 11.94
N ILE A 45 6.38 3.28 11.61
CA ILE A 45 6.75 4.70 11.64
C ILE A 45 7.11 5.13 13.06
N GLU A 46 6.33 4.73 14.07
CA GLU A 46 6.62 5.06 15.48
C GLU A 46 7.97 4.49 15.93
N LYS A 47 8.30 3.27 15.49
CA LYS A 47 9.54 2.59 15.89
C LYS A 47 10.78 3.07 15.13
N HIS A 48 10.64 3.35 13.83
CA HIS A 48 11.78 3.56 12.93
C HIS A 48 11.89 4.99 12.39
N GLY A 49 10.85 5.81 12.53
CA GLY A 49 10.81 7.19 12.04
C GLY A 49 10.71 7.32 10.51
N GLU A 50 10.45 6.23 9.79
CA GLU A 50 10.37 6.19 8.34
C GLU A 50 9.28 5.25 7.84
N ASP A 51 8.89 5.36 6.57
CA ASP A 51 7.91 4.46 5.96
C ASP A 51 8.43 3.03 5.82
N MET A 52 7.53 2.04 5.84
CA MET A 52 7.89 0.64 5.69
C MET A 52 8.66 0.37 4.38
N PRO A 53 9.58 -0.62 4.36
CA PRO A 53 10.33 -0.97 3.16
C PRO A 53 9.42 -1.35 1.98
N GLU A 54 8.28 -1.98 2.24
CA GLU A 54 7.28 -2.33 1.22
C GLU A 54 6.65 -1.11 0.55
N ILE A 55 6.65 0.05 1.19
CA ILE A 55 6.14 1.31 0.63
C ILE A 55 7.27 2.03 -0.12
N ARG A 56 8.44 2.12 0.50
CA ARG A 56 9.60 2.86 -0.05
C ARG A 56 10.22 2.20 -1.27
N ASN A 57 10.30 0.88 -1.28
CA ASN A 57 10.97 0.12 -2.34
C ASN A 57 10.03 -0.27 -3.48
N TRP A 58 8.76 0.13 -3.40
CA TRP A 58 7.71 -0.27 -4.30
C TRP A 58 7.88 0.32 -5.71
N LYS A 59 7.98 -0.58 -6.70
CA LYS A 59 8.10 -0.43 -8.17
C LYS A 59 6.75 -0.54 -8.91
N TRP A 60 6.39 0.32 -9.88
CA TRP A 60 5.49 -0.14 -10.95
C TRP A 60 6.19 -1.28 -11.71
N GLU A 61 5.44 -2.33 -12.06
CA GLU A 61 5.98 -3.55 -12.66
C GLU A 61 6.71 -3.29 -13.97
N GLU A 62 6.22 -2.38 -14.82
CA GLU A 62 6.86 -2.03 -16.08
C GLU A 62 8.27 -1.46 -15.87
N VAL A 63 8.44 -0.63 -14.84
CA VAL A 63 9.74 -0.03 -14.48
C VAL A 63 10.66 -1.10 -13.91
N ALA A 64 10.15 -1.99 -13.06
CA ALA A 64 10.92 -3.12 -12.52
C ALA A 64 11.38 -4.07 -13.63
N ARG A 65 10.52 -4.36 -14.60
CA ARG A 65 10.81 -5.23 -15.74
C ARG A 65 11.86 -4.63 -16.67
N LYS A 66 11.80 -3.31 -16.95
CA LYS A 66 12.83 -2.62 -17.74
C LYS A 66 14.20 -2.69 -17.06
N LYS A 67 14.29 -2.47 -15.74
CA LYS A 67 15.55 -2.58 -14.99
C LYS A 67 16.17 -3.98 -15.03
N ARG A 68 15.36 -5.05 -14.99
CA ARG A 68 15.87 -6.44 -15.11
C ARG A 68 16.46 -6.77 -16.48
N LYS A 69 16.07 -6.04 -17.53
CA LYS A 69 16.54 -6.29 -18.92
C LYS A 69 17.80 -5.49 -19.29
N VAL A 70 18.23 -4.54 -18.47
CA VAL A 70 19.47 -3.80 -18.71
C VAL A 70 20.61 -4.58 -18.05
N PRO A 71 21.57 -5.14 -18.81
CA PRO A 71 22.72 -5.81 -18.22
C PRO A 71 23.56 -4.77 -17.46
N ALA A 72 23.99 -5.12 -16.25
CA ALA A 72 24.97 -4.32 -15.52
C ALA A 72 26.24 -4.24 -16.38
N LYS A 73 26.69 -3.01 -16.66
CA LYS A 73 28.00 -2.76 -17.26
C LYS A 73 29.11 -3.12 -16.28
#